data_AF-A0A176S2X1-F1
#
_entry.id   AF-A0A176S2X1-F1
#
_cell.length_a   1.000
_cell.length_b   1.000
_cell.length_c   1.000
_cell.angle_alpha   90.00
_cell.angle_beta   90.00
_cell.angle_gamma   90.00
#
_symmetry.space_group_name_H-M   'P 1'
#
loop_
_entity.id
_entity.type
_entity.pdbx_description
1 polymer ?
#
loop_
_entity_poly.entity_id
_entity_poly.type
_entity_poly.pdbx_seq_one_letter_code
_entity_poly.pdbx_strand_id
1 'polypeptide(L)'
;MSLNFNQAFSLNKDIIYLNHAAVSPWPTRTAAAVQRFAIENMAQGAKNYPQWEKKADFLREQLRDLLNAPAASDIALLKNTSEALSVVAYGLTWQNGDNIIITDQE
;
A
#
# COMPACT_ATOMS: atom_id res chain seq x y z
N MET A 1 -1.57 -16.82 22.76
CA MET A 1 -2.07 -17.48 21.53
C MET A 1 -1.05 -17.26 20.44
N SER A 2 -0.46 -18.32 19.88
CA SER A 2 0.36 -18.19 18.67
C SER A 2 -0.58 -18.01 17.47
N LEU A 3 -0.41 -16.92 16.73
CA LEU A 3 -1.12 -16.71 15.46
C LEU A 3 -0.56 -17.68 14.42
N ASN A 4 -1.41 -18.53 13.85
CA ASN A 4 -1.05 -19.36 12.70
C ASN A 4 -1.29 -18.57 11.40
N PHE A 5 -0.24 -17.92 10.89
CA PHE A 5 -0.34 -17.08 9.69
C PHE A 5 -0.65 -17.85 8.41
N ASN A 6 -0.37 -19.16 8.34
CA ASN A 6 -0.67 -19.96 7.15
C ASN A 6 -2.17 -20.07 6.87
N GLN A 7 -3.01 -19.97 7.90
CA GLN A 7 -4.47 -19.96 7.72
C GLN A 7 -4.99 -18.65 7.11
N ALA A 8 -4.19 -17.58 7.11
CA ALA A 8 -4.58 -16.30 6.54
C ALA A 8 -4.48 -16.28 5.00
N PHE A 9 -3.78 -17.25 4.39
CA PHE A 9 -3.54 -17.32 2.95
C PHE A 9 -4.11 -18.62 2.38
N SER A 10 -5.15 -18.51 1.58
CA SER A 10 -5.86 -19.66 1.01
C SER A 10 -5.48 -19.91 -0.46
N LEU A 11 -4.19 -20.14 -0.74
CA LEU A 11 -3.76 -20.55 -2.07
C LEU A 11 -4.28 -21.95 -2.40
N ASN A 12 -4.37 -22.27 -3.69
CA ASN A 12 -4.64 -23.64 -4.13
C ASN A 12 -3.49 -24.56 -3.64
N LYS A 13 -3.85 -25.75 -3.15
CA LYS A 13 -2.92 -26.75 -2.60
C LYS A 13 -1.88 -27.23 -3.61
N ASP A 14 -2.18 -27.12 -4.90
CA ASP A 14 -1.27 -27.52 -5.99
C ASP A 14 -0.26 -26.41 -6.36
N ILE A 15 -0.28 -25.26 -5.68
CA ILE A 15 0.61 -24.13 -5.95
C ILE A 15 1.74 -24.08 -4.91
N ILE A 16 2.99 -24.15 -5.38
CA ILE A 16 4.18 -23.82 -4.60
C ILE A 16 4.57 -22.38 -4.94
N TYR A 17 4.26 -21.44 -4.04
CA TYR A 17 4.50 -20.01 -4.27
C TYR A 17 5.83 -19.55 -3.69
N LEU A 18 6.80 -19.22 -4.55
CA LEU A 18 8.15 -18.77 -4.16
C LEU A 18 8.47 -17.33 -4.59
N ASN A 19 7.47 -16.54 -4.98
CA ASN A 19 7.65 -15.19 -5.54
C ASN A 19 7.07 -14.06 -4.65
N HIS A 20 7.25 -14.18 -3.33
CA HIS A 20 6.66 -13.23 -2.36
C HIS A 20 7.19 -11.80 -2.50
N ALA A 21 8.44 -11.65 -2.96
CA ALA A 21 9.08 -10.36 -3.11
C ALA A 21 8.54 -9.54 -4.30
N ALA A 22 8.07 -10.18 -5.38
CA ALA A 22 7.51 -9.46 -6.52
C ALA A 22 6.08 -8.96 -6.23
N VAL A 23 5.12 -9.89 -6.12
CA VAL A 23 3.72 -9.59 -5.75
C VAL A 23 3.21 -10.73 -4.88
N SER A 24 3.03 -10.50 -3.59
CA SER A 24 2.54 -11.55 -2.70
C SER A 24 1.04 -11.85 -2.90
N PRO A 25 0.60 -13.12 -2.74
CA PRO A 25 -0.80 -13.47 -2.64
C PRO A 25 -1.46 -12.69 -1.49
N TRP A 26 -2.70 -12.27 -1.69
CA TRP A 26 -3.40 -11.51 -0.66
C TRP A 26 -3.87 -12.42 0.47
N PRO A 27 -3.75 -12.00 1.74
CA PRO A 27 -4.48 -12.63 2.83
C PRO A 27 -5.99 -12.58 2.55
N THR A 28 -6.74 -13.59 3.01
CA THR A 28 -8.19 -13.69 2.83
C THR A 28 -8.94 -12.45 3.32
N ARG A 29 -8.46 -11.85 4.43
CA ARG A 29 -9.04 -10.60 4.98
C ARG A 29 -8.90 -9.40 4.03
N THR A 30 -7.81 -9.33 3.25
CA THR A 30 -7.56 -8.26 2.30
C THR A 30 -8.48 -8.40 1.10
N ALA A 31 -8.57 -9.61 0.52
CA ALA A 31 -9.49 -9.89 -0.57
C ALA A 31 -10.95 -9.55 -0.20
N ALA A 32 -11.39 -9.96 0.99
CA ALA A 32 -12.72 -9.65 1.49
C ALA A 32 -12.96 -8.13 1.67
N ALA A 33 -11.96 -7.37 2.11
CA ALA A 33 -12.08 -5.92 2.27
C ALA A 33 -12.22 -5.21 0.91
N VAL A 34 -11.41 -5.58 -0.08
CA VAL A 34 -11.48 -5.03 -1.43
C VAL A 34 -12.82 -5.39 -2.09
N GLN A 35 -13.30 -6.63 -1.93
CA GLN A 35 -14.61 -7.04 -2.44
C GLN A 35 -15.75 -6.21 -1.84
N ARG A 36 -15.74 -5.99 -0.53
CA ARG A 36 -16.75 -5.14 0.14
C ARG A 36 -16.74 -3.71 -0.41
N PHE A 37 -15.56 -3.11 -0.56
CA PHE A 37 -15.41 -1.78 -1.14
C PHE A 37 -15.97 -1.72 -2.57
N ALA A 38 -15.65 -2.71 -3.41
CA ALA A 38 -16.13 -2.76 -4.79
C ALA A 38 -17.67 -2.86 -4.88
N ILE A 39 -18.28 -3.73 -4.06
CA ILE A 39 -19.74 -3.89 -3.98
C ILE A 39 -20.40 -2.60 -3.48
N GLU A 40 -19.84 -1.98 -2.44
CA GLU A 40 -20.34 -0.72 -1.88
C GLU A 40 -20.31 0.41 -2.90
N ASN A 41 -19.17 0.62 -3.57
CA ASN A 41 -19.03 1.67 -4.59
C ASN A 41 -19.93 1.42 -5.81
N MET A 42 -20.11 0.16 -6.22
CA MET A 42 -21.07 -0.19 -7.28
C MET A 42 -22.51 0.19 -6.89
N ALA A 43 -22.91 -0.09 -5.64
CA ALA A 43 -24.29 0.10 -5.19
C ALA A 43 -24.62 1.54 -4.77
N GLN A 44 -23.63 2.30 -4.28
CA GLN A 44 -23.85 3.62 -3.66
C GLN A 44 -23.07 4.74 -4.35
N GLY A 45 -22.23 4.44 -5.34
CA GLY A 45 -21.29 5.39 -5.92
C GLY A 45 -20.37 6.01 -4.86
N ALA A 46 -19.98 7.27 -5.08
CA ALA A 46 -19.09 8.01 -4.18
C ALA A 46 -19.80 8.54 -2.90
N LYS A 47 -21.02 8.08 -2.57
CA LYS A 47 -21.79 8.59 -1.43
C LYS A 47 -21.04 8.45 -0.09
N ASN A 48 -20.24 7.39 0.06
CA ASN A 48 -19.52 7.08 1.29
C ASN A 48 -18.05 7.54 1.29
N TYR A 49 -17.71 8.49 0.42
CA TYR A 49 -16.36 9.02 0.32
C TYR A 49 -15.77 9.50 1.67
N PRO A 50 -16.50 10.24 2.53
CA PRO A 50 -15.97 10.68 3.82
C PRO A 50 -15.59 9.51 4.75
N GLN A 51 -16.27 8.37 4.65
CA GLN A 51 -15.93 7.17 5.40
C GLN A 51 -14.66 6.51 4.86
N TRP A 52 -14.45 6.54 3.54
CA TRP A 52 -13.24 6.03 2.90
C TRP A 52 -12.02 6.90 3.22
N GLU A 53 -12.19 8.23 3.32
CA GLU A 53 -11.14 9.13 3.79
C GLU A 53 -10.70 8.80 5.23
N LYS A 54 -11.66 8.59 6.15
CA LYS A 54 -11.34 8.13 7.51
C LYS A 54 -10.58 6.81 7.54
N LYS A 55 -10.83 5.92 6.57
CA LYS A 55 -10.09 4.66 6.44
C LYS A 55 -8.64 4.90 6.01
N ALA A 56 -8.41 5.88 5.13
CA ALA A 56 -7.07 6.31 4.73
C ALA A 56 -6.32 6.96 5.91
N ASP A 57 -6.99 7.80 6.71
CA ASP A 57 -6.38 8.42 7.89
C ASP A 57 -5.98 7.39 8.94
N PHE A 58 -6.86 6.42 9.21
CA PHE A 58 -6.52 5.31 10.09
C PHE A 58 -5.33 4.49 9.56
N LEU A 59 -5.24 4.27 8.24
CA LEU A 59 -4.09 3.59 7.65
C LEU A 59 -2.80 4.39 7.85
N ARG A 60 -2.82 5.73 7.70
CA ARG A 60 -1.64 6.57 7.96
C ARG A 60 -1.15 6.45 9.40
N GLU A 61 -2.04 6.42 10.38
CA GLU A 61 -1.69 6.19 11.79
C GLU A 61 -1.02 4.82 11.99
N GLN A 62 -1.58 3.76 11.40
CA GLN A 62 -0.96 2.42 11.49
C GLN A 62 0.42 2.36 10.83
N LEU A 63 0.59 3.05 9.70
CA LEU A 63 1.88 3.13 8.99
C LEU A 63 2.89 3.99 9.74
N ARG A 64 2.46 5.08 10.39
CA ARG A 64 3.31 5.88 11.28
C ARG A 64 3.92 4.98 12.34
N ASP A 65 3.10 4.18 13.02
CA ASP A 65 3.57 3.28 14.07
C ASP A 65 4.48 2.17 13.51
N LEU A 66 4.14 1.59 12.36
CA LEU A 66 4.94 0.55 11.71
C LEU A 66 6.33 1.05 11.28
N LEU A 67 6.40 2.26 10.75
CA LEU A 67 7.62 2.85 10.19
C LEU A 67 8.37 3.73 11.21
N ASN A 68 7.82 3.89 12.42
CA ASN A 68 8.32 4.81 13.43
C ASN A 68 8.48 6.25 12.89
N ALA A 69 7.48 6.72 12.13
CA ALA A 69 7.48 8.07 11.57
C ALA A 69 7.08 9.11 12.63
N PRO A 70 7.57 10.37 12.56
CA PRO A 70 7.25 11.39 13.55
C PRO A 70 5.76 11.75 13.63
N ALA A 71 5.09 11.84 12.48
CA ALA A 71 3.66 12.13 12.40
C ALA A 71 2.97 11.35 11.27
N ALA A 72 1.65 11.15 11.38
CA ALA A 72 0.87 10.53 10.31
C ALA A 72 0.80 11.42 9.05
N SER A 73 1.00 12.74 9.20
CA SER A 73 1.13 13.69 8.10
C SER A 73 2.39 13.48 7.26
N ASP A 74 3.39 12.77 7.79
CA ASP A 74 4.61 12.42 7.06
C ASP A 74 4.42 11.19 6.16
N ILE A 75 3.22 10.58 6.17
CA ILE A 75 2.87 9.38 5.39
C ILE A 75 2.01 9.76 4.17
N ALA A 76 2.61 9.65 2.99
CA ALA A 76 1.88 9.70 1.71
C ALA A 76 1.44 8.30 1.28
N LEU A 77 0.17 8.15 0.88
CA LEU A 77 -0.38 6.91 0.32
C LEU A 77 -0.35 6.97 -1.21
N LEU A 78 0.44 6.11 -1.84
CA LEU A 78 0.61 6.01 -3.30
C LEU A 78 0.34 4.58 -3.78
N LYS A 79 0.12 4.40 -5.09
CA LYS A 79 -0.30 3.10 -5.65
C LYS A 79 0.84 2.08 -5.68
N ASN A 80 2.08 2.53 -5.89
CA ASN A 80 3.26 1.66 -6.01
C ASN A 80 4.58 2.44 -5.86
N THR A 81 5.70 1.72 -5.81
CA THR A 81 7.06 2.26 -5.63
C THR A 81 7.48 3.19 -6.78
N SER A 82 7.19 2.83 -8.03
CA SER A 82 7.58 3.63 -9.20
C SER A 82 6.88 4.99 -9.24
N GLU A 83 5.60 5.02 -8.86
CA GLU A 83 4.86 6.27 -8.69
C GLU A 83 5.47 7.11 -7.56
N ALA A 84 5.83 6.51 -6.42
CA ALA A 84 6.44 7.24 -5.32
C ALA A 84 7.76 7.91 -5.70
N LEU A 85 8.64 7.19 -6.41
CA LEU A 85 9.89 7.76 -6.94
C LEU A 85 9.62 8.92 -7.90
N SER A 86 8.61 8.78 -8.76
CA SER A 86 8.20 9.83 -9.68
C SER A 86 7.66 11.06 -8.95
N VAL A 87 6.80 10.89 -7.94
CA VAL A 87 6.24 11.98 -7.13
C VAL A 87 7.35 12.78 -6.45
N VAL A 88 8.37 12.12 -5.90
CA VAL A 88 9.53 12.81 -5.30
C VAL A 88 10.32 13.55 -6.38
N ALA A 89 10.67 12.89 -7.48
CA ALA A 89 11.45 13.50 -8.55
C ALA A 89 10.77 14.73 -9.15
N TYR A 90 9.46 14.68 -9.42
CA TYR A 90 8.72 15.84 -9.96
C TYR A 90 8.35 16.89 -8.90
N GLY A 91 8.41 16.55 -7.61
CA GLY A 91 8.12 17.46 -6.50
C GLY A 91 9.28 18.36 -6.09
N LEU A 92 10.50 18.07 -6.56
CA LEU A 92 11.70 18.87 -6.28
C LEU A 92 11.86 20.02 -7.27
N THR A 93 12.33 21.17 -6.78
CA THR A 93 12.58 22.36 -7.60
C THR A 93 13.98 22.32 -8.23
N TRP A 94 14.16 21.46 -9.22
CA TRP A 94 15.45 21.30 -9.92
C TRP A 94 15.95 22.61 -10.54
N GLN A 95 17.25 22.81 -10.46
CA GLN A 95 17.98 23.88 -11.13
C GLN A 95 18.95 23.30 -12.16
N ASN A 96 19.32 24.12 -13.14
CA ASN A 96 20.39 23.74 -14.06
C ASN A 96 21.70 23.53 -13.27
N GLY A 97 22.35 22.39 -13.49
CA GLY A 97 23.58 22.01 -12.78
C GLY A 97 23.36 21.10 -11.57
N ASP A 98 22.11 20.82 -11.17
CA ASP A 98 21.83 19.79 -10.17
C ASP A 98 22.24 18.40 -10.69
N ASN A 99 22.75 17.56 -9.79
CA ASN A 99 23.24 16.23 -10.11
C ASN A 99 22.47 15.16 -9.33
N ILE A 100 22.13 14.06 -10.00
CA ILE A 100 21.50 12.89 -9.41
C ILE A 100 22.56 11.78 -9.34
N ILE A 101 22.76 11.22 -8.15
CA ILE A 101 23.69 10.11 -7.91
C ILE A 101 22.87 8.91 -7.46
N ILE A 102 23.00 7.80 -8.18
CA ILE A 102 22.36 6.51 -7.87
C ILE A 102 23.42 5.41 -7.84
N THR A 103 23.09 4.27 -7.24
CA THR A 103 23.94 3.07 -7.26
C THR A 103 23.93 2.40 -8.63
N ASP A 104 24.88 1.52 -8.90
CA ASP A 104 24.96 0.70 -10.13
C ASP A 104 24.17 -0.62 -10.05
N GLN A 105 23.46 -0.85 -8.94
CA GLN A 105 22.61 -2.01 -8.74
C GLN A 105 21.22 -1.76 -9.34
N GLU A 106 20.81 -2.62 -10.27
CA GLU A 106 19.39 -2.85 -10.61
C GLU A 106 18.81 -4.01 -9.79
#